data_AF-A0A151J6Z7-F1
#
_entry.id   AF-A0A151J6Z7-F1
#
_cell.length_a   1.000
_cell.length_b   1.000
_cell.length_c   1.000
_cell.angle_alpha   90.00
_cell.angle_beta   90.00
_cell.angle_gamma   90.00
#
_symmetry.space_group_name_H-M   'P 1'
#
loop_
_entity.id
_entity.type
_entity.pdbx_description
1 polymer ?
#
loop_
_entity_poly.entity_id
_entity_poly.type
_entity_poly.pdbx_seq_one_letter_code
_entity_poly.pdbx_strand_id
1 'polypeptide(L)'
;MAAAWFIINLDEDRRNRNNGLRIIRKILRDTQNPFDIPEKRFREIYRLSREAVMQLCLNLMPYMPQGRKSTAISSELKVTSSIKKK
;
A
#
# COMPACT_ATOMS: atom_id res chain seq x y z
N MET A 1 -17.32 31.35 22.53
CA MET A 1 -17.59 31.20 21.08
C MET A 1 -16.31 31.15 20.23
N ALA A 2 -15.30 32.02 20.46
CA ALA A 2 -14.05 32.04 19.67
C ALA A 2 -13.15 30.79 19.80
N ALA A 3 -13.04 30.19 20.99
CA ALA A 3 -12.20 29.01 21.21
C ALA A 3 -12.71 27.75 20.47
N ALA A 4 -14.04 27.58 20.39
CA ALA A 4 -14.65 26.46 19.67
C ALA A 4 -14.40 26.54 18.16
N TRP A 5 -14.46 27.75 17.59
CA TRP A 5 -14.14 28.02 16.18
C TRP A 5 -12.67 27.71 15.87
N PHE A 6 -11.76 28.07 16.78
CA PHE A 6 -10.33 27.79 16.64
C PHE A 6 -10.01 26.28 16.65
N ILE A 7 -10.69 25.51 17.50
CA ILE A 7 -10.53 24.05 17.55
C ILE A 7 -11.08 23.37 16.29
N ILE A 8 -12.24 23.82 15.79
CA ILE A 8 -12.84 23.29 14.56
C ILE A 8 -11.90 23.51 13.36
N ASN A 9 -11.34 24.71 13.20
CA ASN A 9 -10.40 25.03 12.12
C ASN A 9 -9.11 24.20 12.21
N LEU A 10 -8.54 24.04 13.42
CA LEU A 10 -7.35 23.19 13.63
C LEU A 10 -7.61 21.72 13.26
N ASP A 11 -8.79 21.21 13.57
CA ASP A 11 -9.18 19.84 13.20
C ASP A 11 -9.44 19.70 11.70
N GLU A 12 -9.99 20.73 11.05
CA GLU A 12 -10.15 20.78 9.60
C GLU A 12 -8.79 20.82 8.88
N ASP A 13 -7.86 21.66 9.33
CA ASP A 13 -6.50 21.74 8.78
C ASP A 13 -5.73 20.43 8.96
N ARG A 14 -5.87 19.79 10.13
CA ARG A 14 -5.30 18.46 10.39
C ARG A 14 -5.90 17.39 9.49
N ARG A 15 -7.22 17.39 9.30
CA ARG A 15 -7.90 16.45 8.38
C ARG A 15 -7.45 16.69 6.95
N ASN A 16 -7.38 17.93 6.51
CA ASN A 16 -6.95 18.29 5.16
C ASN A 16 -5.50 17.86 4.91
N ARG A 17 -4.59 18.15 5.85
CA ARG A 17 -3.19 17.70 5.79
C ARG A 17 -3.06 16.19 5.80
N ASN A 18 -3.82 15.51 6.66
CA ASN A 18 -3.84 14.04 6.71
C ASN A 18 -4.39 13.43 5.41
N ASN A 19 -5.37 14.08 4.79
CA ASN A 19 -5.93 13.65 3.52
C ASN A 19 -4.92 13.84 2.38
N GLY A 20 -4.22 14.97 2.34
CA GLY A 20 -3.12 15.20 1.41
C GLY A 20 -2.00 14.15 1.54
N LEU A 21 -1.55 13.86 2.76
CA LEU A 21 -0.57 12.80 3.02
C LEU A 21 -1.08 11.40 2.67
N ARG A 22 -2.40 11.15 2.79
CA ARG A 22 -3.01 9.88 2.39
C ARG A 22 -2.99 9.71 0.87
N ILE A 23 -3.27 10.78 0.12
CA ILE A 23 -3.22 10.81 -1.34
C ILE A 23 -1.80 10.62 -1.82
N ILE A 24 -0.82 11.36 -1.29
CA ILE A 24 0.60 11.21 -1.64
C ILE A 24 1.07 9.77 -1.37
N ARG A 25 0.75 9.20 -0.20
CA ARG A 25 1.09 7.79 0.10
C ARG A 25 0.40 6.80 -0.84
N LYS A 26 -0.81 7.11 -1.33
CA LYS A 26 -1.48 6.27 -2.34
C LYS A 26 -0.73 6.35 -3.67
N ILE A 27 -0.45 7.56 -4.16
CA ILE A 27 0.31 7.79 -5.40
C ILE A 27 1.67 7.09 -5.32
N LEU A 28 2.44 7.30 -4.25
CA LEU A 28 3.75 6.66 -4.09
C LEU A 28 3.67 5.13 -4.13
N ARG A 29 2.62 4.52 -3.54
CA ARG A 29 2.39 3.07 -3.59
C ARG A 29 2.01 2.61 -5.00
N ASP A 30 1.13 3.34 -5.66
CA ASP A 30 0.65 3.00 -7.00
C ASP A 30 1.77 3.20 -8.05
N THR A 31 2.69 4.15 -7.84
CA THR A 31 3.88 4.36 -8.70
C THR A 31 5.01 3.38 -8.44
N GLN A 32 5.10 2.81 -7.23
CA GLN A 32 6.08 1.77 -6.92
C GLN A 32 5.53 0.40 -7.32
N ASN A 33 5.64 0.06 -8.59
CA ASN A 33 5.39 -1.29 -9.06
C ASN A 33 6.54 -2.22 -8.60
N PRO A 34 6.31 -3.20 -7.71
CA PRO A 34 7.35 -4.11 -7.24
C PRO A 34 7.91 -4.99 -8.37
N PHE A 35 7.18 -5.13 -9.48
CA PHE A 35 7.55 -6.00 -10.60
C PHE A 35 8.38 -5.32 -11.70
N ASP A 36 8.57 -4.00 -11.67
CA ASP A 36 9.40 -3.27 -12.65
C ASP A 36 10.91 -3.47 -12.44
N ILE A 37 11.32 -4.10 -11.34
CA ILE A 37 12.73 -4.30 -10.98
C ILE A 37 13.27 -5.56 -11.68
N PRO A 38 14.50 -5.57 -12.24
CA PRO A 38 15.09 -6.75 -12.89
C PRO A 38 15.06 -8.01 -12.00
N GLU A 39 14.80 -9.18 -12.60
CA GLU A 39 14.61 -10.48 -11.92
C GLU A 39 15.71 -10.83 -10.91
N LYS A 40 16.98 -10.54 -11.24
CA LYS A 40 18.12 -10.76 -10.32
C LYS A 40 17.93 -10.00 -9.00
N ARG A 41 17.60 -8.71 -9.11
CA ARG A 41 17.41 -7.82 -7.95
C ARG A 41 16.07 -8.09 -7.27
N PHE A 42 15.05 -8.50 -8.02
CA PHE A 42 13.77 -8.96 -7.47
C PHE A 42 13.98 -10.17 -6.55
N ARG A 43 14.75 -11.17 -6.99
CA ARG A 43 15.06 -12.37 -6.20
C ARG A 43 15.89 -12.07 -4.96
N GLU A 44 16.79 -11.10 -5.00
CA GLU A 44 17.53 -10.63 -3.82
C GLU A 44 16.60 -10.04 -2.74
N ILE A 45 15.57 -9.29 -3.17
CA ILE A 45 14.63 -8.59 -2.28
C ILE A 45 13.52 -9.53 -1.77
N TYR A 46 12.94 -10.35 -2.66
CA TYR A 46 11.73 -11.14 -2.40
C TYR A 46 11.98 -12.65 -2.31
N ARG A 47 13.23 -13.12 -2.46
CA ARG A 47 13.66 -14.55 -2.39
C ARG A 47 13.09 -15.50 -3.45
N LEU A 48 11.97 -15.14 -4.06
CA LEU A 48 11.28 -15.89 -5.10
C LEU A 48 11.48 -15.24 -6.47
N SER A 49 11.30 -16.02 -7.53
CA SER A 49 11.23 -15.47 -8.88
C SER A 49 9.96 -14.64 -9.07
N ARG A 50 9.99 -13.69 -10.00
CA ARG A 50 8.81 -12.88 -10.34
C ARG A 50 7.61 -13.76 -10.69
N GLU A 51 7.83 -14.79 -11.51
CA GLU A 51 6.80 -15.75 -11.92
C GLU A 51 6.22 -16.52 -10.73
N ALA A 52 7.07 -16.98 -9.80
CA ALA A 52 6.60 -17.68 -8.61
C ALA A 52 5.72 -16.78 -7.74
N VAL A 53 6.06 -15.49 -7.60
CA VAL A 53 5.23 -14.52 -6.88
C VAL A 53 3.91 -14.27 -7.59
N MET A 54 3.91 -14.15 -8.92
CA MET A 54 2.67 -14.00 -9.69
C MET A 54 1.75 -15.21 -9.54
N GLN A 55 2.29 -16.42 -9.65
CA GLN A 55 1.54 -17.66 -9.42
C GLN A 55 1.00 -17.74 -7.99
N LEU A 56 1.80 -17.34 -7.01
CA LEU A 56 1.36 -17.28 -5.61
C LEU A 56 0.22 -16.27 -5.42
N CYS A 57 0.29 -15.09 -6.04
CA CYS A 57 -0.78 -14.10 -6.03
C CYS A 57 -2.07 -14.67 -6.63
N LEU A 58 -2.00 -15.31 -7.80
CA LEU A 58 -3.15 -15.94 -8.46
C LEU A 58 -3.78 -17.03 -7.59
N ASN A 59 -2.96 -17.86 -6.94
CA ASN A 59 -3.44 -18.93 -6.07
C ASN A 59 -4.03 -18.41 -4.75
N LEU A 60 -3.51 -17.31 -4.21
CA LEU A 60 -3.97 -16.71 -2.95
C LEU A 60 -5.18 -15.78 -3.13
N MET A 61 -5.35 -15.17 -4.30
CA MET A 61 -6.45 -14.23 -4.58
C MET A 61 -7.86 -14.76 -4.25
N PRO A 62 -8.21 -16.04 -4.52
CA PRO A 62 -9.51 -16.61 -4.18
C PRO A 62 -9.76 -16.74 -2.67
N TYR A 63 -8.69 -16.93 -1.90
CA TYR A 63 -8.75 -17.10 -0.44
C TYR A 63 -8.56 -15.79 0.32
N MET A 64 -8.10 -14.74 -0.36
CA MET A 64 -7.90 -13.43 0.24
C MET A 64 -9.24 -12.71 0.35
N PRO A 65 -9.59 -12.11 1.50
CA PRO A 65 -10.85 -11.39 1.65
C PRO A 65 -10.95 -10.24 0.63
N GLN A 66 -11.83 -10.42 -0.35
CA GLN A 66 -12.18 -9.44 -1.36
C GLN A 66 -13.10 -8.39 -0.73
N GLY A 67 -12.51 -7.45 0.02
CA GLY A 67 -13.19 -6.21 0.40
C GLY A 67 -13.27 -5.90 1.89
N ARG A 68 -13.39 -4.59 2.13
CA ARG A 68 -13.52 -3.86 3.41
C ARG A 68 -12.26 -3.79 4.30
N LYS A 69 -11.17 -3.15 3.82
CA LYS A 69 -10.22 -2.48 4.74
C LYS A 69 -9.79 -1.10 4.24
N SER A 70 -9.70 -0.17 5.19
CA SER A 70 -9.42 1.28 5.10
C SER A 70 -8.19 1.69 4.25
N THR A 71 -7.28 0.75 4.02
CA THR A 71 -6.05 0.93 3.25
C THR A 71 -6.22 0.29 1.86
N ALA A 72 -6.35 1.14 0.84
CA ALA A 72 -6.42 0.79 -0.58
C ALA A 72 -5.08 0.20 -1.09
N ILE A 73 -4.67 -0.96 -0.58
CA ILE A 73 -3.45 -1.68 -0.98
C ILE A 73 -3.89 -2.87 -1.83
N SER A 74 -3.30 -2.99 -3.03
CA SER A 74 -3.50 -4.14 -3.92
C SER A 74 -3.13 -5.46 -3.23
N SER A 75 -3.83 -6.54 -3.58
CA SER A 75 -3.54 -7.90 -3.10
C SER A 75 -2.09 -8.29 -3.36
N GLU A 76 -1.55 -7.94 -4.52
CA GLU A 76 -0.16 -8.21 -4.91
C GLU A 76 0.85 -7.54 -3.98
N LEU A 77 0.58 -6.29 -3.58
CA LEU A 77 1.43 -5.57 -2.64
C LEU A 77 1.38 -6.18 -1.23
N LYS A 78 0.24 -6.73 -0.82
CA LYS A 78 0.12 -7.46 0.45
C LYS A 78 1.00 -8.70 0.43
N VAL A 79 0.88 -9.51 -0.62
CA VAL A 79 1.64 -10.76 -0.78
C VAL A 79 3.15 -10.49 -0.86
N THR A 80 3.58 -9.55 -1.69
CA THR A 80 5.00 -9.17 -1.81
C THR A 80 5.56 -8.60 -0.51
N SER A 81 4.77 -7.81 0.24
CA SER A 81 5.21 -7.27 1.54
C SER A 81 5.44 -8.34 2.59
N SER A 82 4.68 -9.44 2.57
CA SER A 82 4.85 -10.56 3.50
C SER A 82 6.08 -11.43 3.20
N ILE A 83 6.58 -11.43 1.96
CA ILE A 83 7.69 -12.29 1.53
C ILE A 83 9.01 -11.51 1.50
N LYS A 84 8.95 -10.18 1.48
CA LYS A 84 10.11 -9.29 1.49
C LYS A 84 11.03 -9.60 2.68
N LYS A 85 12.34 -9.69 2.44
CA LYS A 85 13.34 -9.81 3.52
C LYS A 85 13.24 -8.62 4.48
N LYS A 86 13.19 -8.90 5.77
CA LYS A 86 13.15 -7.93 6.86
C LYS A 86 14.54 -7.35 7.11
#